data_AF-A0A8J2RLI3-F1
#
_entry.id   AF-A0A8J2RLI3-F1
#
_cell.length_a   1.000
_cell.length_b   1.000
_cell.length_c   1.000
_cell.angle_alpha   90.00
_cell.angle_beta   90.00
_cell.angle_gamma   90.00
#
_symmetry.space_group_name_H-M   'P 1'
#
loop_
_entity.id
_entity.type
_entity.pdbx_description
1 polymer ?
#
loop_
_entity_poly.entity_id
_entity_poly.type
_entity_poly.pdbx_seq_one_letter_code
_entity_poly.pdbx_strand_id
1 'polypeptide(L)'
;MFKVRNMPKPQLNFKEKISNDSTPFLHKLTEKPHCLNPKSLCQRDSHPYEFELKNFSPNTKFLTIKNDVPQFKPVSSTPLIMVDTKDAFDRLLQDLLLQTVIGVDLEHHGDRSYQGITCLMQISTDKTDYIIDTLKLWDQLQPLNKVFCDPNILKIFQGADNDVLWLQRDFGIYVVNLFDTCQAASLLGFQKNGLSFLLHHYCKVHVNKKYQMADWRIRPLPQEMIKYAREDTHYLIYIYERMKQDLNLRHCLGNNEKRTPKESKDSRKSQSKSSQIAPVKEEGVNLVLQVWNNSRSVCMKRYRIPRYEEMYPKFCRTLTKTGNTFNNQQSYALQELFLWRDRVAREEDESPHFVMQKHMMIKVVTHLPNEPEDILRCCSHSRLVQKHLPHLHNIMLKARALTTISTKKTTMKNRKGSTATVSSPITRPPAKKRKIDDVTSSVKEKRLVHKNSNVKLIDLSGESKHVEERSSSKRMKMCKVVLTDLTHKIDAAVVRSRNEPGPVNKSRKVELIDLT
;
A
#
# COMPACT_ATOMS: atom_id res chain seq x y z
N MET A 1 20.02 -4.70 1.55
CA MET A 1 18.71 -4.97 0.93
C MET A 1 18.83 -6.32 0.23
N PHE A 2 18.09 -7.34 0.64
CA PHE A 2 18.10 -8.64 -0.04
C PHE A 2 17.41 -8.50 -1.41
N LYS A 3 18.16 -8.06 -2.43
CA LYS A 3 17.71 -8.07 -3.82
C LYS A 3 18.32 -9.32 -4.47
N VAL A 4 17.56 -10.39 -4.54
CA VAL A 4 17.98 -11.61 -5.24
C VAL A 4 18.03 -11.28 -6.74
N ARG A 5 19.22 -11.33 -7.34
CA ARG A 5 19.37 -11.17 -8.79
C ARG A 5 18.72 -12.38 -9.47
N ASN A 6 17.90 -12.13 -10.50
CA ASN A 6 17.27 -13.13 -11.37
C ASN A 6 16.25 -14.08 -10.71
N MET A 7 15.41 -13.57 -9.80
CA MET A 7 14.24 -14.32 -9.37
C MET A 7 13.22 -14.47 -10.51
N PRO A 8 12.63 -15.67 -10.73
CA PRO A 8 11.51 -15.84 -11.64
C PRO A 8 10.36 -14.90 -11.28
N LYS A 9 9.65 -14.42 -12.30
CA LYS A 9 8.54 -13.50 -12.12
C LYS A 9 7.29 -14.29 -11.72
N PRO A 10 6.74 -14.12 -10.50
CA PRO A 10 5.58 -14.91 -10.04
C PRO A 10 4.35 -14.71 -10.94
N GLN A 11 4.22 -13.54 -11.57
CA GLN A 11 3.13 -13.24 -12.51
C GLN A 11 3.04 -14.21 -13.70
N LEU A 12 4.14 -14.89 -14.05
CA LEU A 12 4.14 -15.90 -15.12
C LEU A 12 3.38 -17.18 -14.76
N ASN A 13 3.09 -17.39 -13.46
CA ASN A 13 2.41 -18.57 -12.96
C ASN A 13 0.92 -18.33 -12.65
N PHE A 14 0.42 -17.10 -12.84
CA PHE A 14 -0.99 -16.77 -12.60
C PHE A 14 -1.86 -17.36 -13.73
N LYS A 15 -3.06 -17.84 -13.38
CA LYS A 15 -3.98 -18.40 -14.39
C LYS A 15 -4.44 -17.34 -15.38
N GLU A 16 -4.76 -16.16 -14.85
CA GLU A 16 -5.12 -14.99 -15.65
C GLU A 16 -3.92 -14.04 -15.78
N LYS A 17 -3.60 -13.65 -17.02
CA LYS A 17 -2.58 -12.65 -17.27
C LYS A 17 -3.07 -11.28 -16.78
N ILE A 18 -2.24 -10.56 -16.03
CA ILE A 18 -2.52 -9.19 -15.62
C ILE A 18 -2.62 -8.30 -16.86
N SER A 19 -3.77 -7.62 -17.04
CA SER A 19 -3.90 -6.57 -18.05
C SER A 19 -3.39 -5.24 -17.49
N ASN A 20 -2.40 -4.67 -18.16
CA ASN A 20 -1.83 -3.34 -17.88
C ASN A 20 -2.25 -2.30 -18.92
N ASP A 21 -3.29 -2.56 -19.71
CA ASP A 21 -3.76 -1.59 -20.70
C ASP A 21 -4.33 -0.32 -20.05
N SER A 22 -4.73 0.65 -20.87
CA SER A 22 -5.31 1.91 -20.40
C SER A 22 -6.83 1.84 -20.15
N THR A 23 -7.44 0.65 -20.22
CA THR A 23 -8.87 0.50 -19.98
C THR A 23 -9.20 0.80 -18.51
N PRO A 24 -10.41 1.29 -18.21
CA PRO A 24 -10.83 1.46 -16.82
C PRO A 24 -10.75 0.14 -16.05
N PHE A 25 -10.28 0.20 -14.81
CA PHE A 25 -10.25 -0.98 -13.93
C PHE A 25 -11.66 -1.52 -13.74
N LEU A 26 -11.84 -2.80 -14.07
CA LEU A 26 -13.06 -3.54 -13.82
C LEU A 26 -12.91 -4.34 -12.53
N HIS A 27 -13.90 -4.23 -11.65
CA HIS A 27 -13.95 -5.00 -10.42
C HIS A 27 -14.02 -6.51 -10.70
N LYS A 28 -13.16 -7.29 -10.02
CA LYS A 28 -13.00 -8.75 -10.20
C LYS A 28 -14.04 -9.60 -9.46
N LEU A 29 -14.98 -8.98 -8.76
CA LEU A 29 -15.93 -9.65 -7.87
C LEU A 29 -16.89 -10.54 -8.68
N THR A 30 -16.91 -11.85 -8.40
CA THR A 30 -17.82 -12.81 -9.04
C THR A 30 -19.04 -13.12 -8.17
N GLU A 31 -18.83 -13.20 -6.85
CA GLU A 31 -19.88 -13.38 -5.85
C GLU A 31 -19.83 -12.24 -4.84
N LYS A 32 -21.00 -11.77 -4.40
CA LYS A 32 -21.13 -10.69 -3.42
C LYS A 32 -21.77 -11.20 -2.12
N PRO A 33 -21.02 -11.83 -1.19
CA PRO A 33 -21.55 -12.19 0.12
C PRO A 33 -21.96 -10.94 0.93
N HIS A 34 -22.90 -11.10 1.86
CA HIS A 34 -23.41 -10.00 2.71
C HIS A 34 -24.04 -8.85 1.91
N CYS A 35 -24.60 -9.16 0.74
CA CYS A 35 -25.18 -8.17 -0.15
C CYS A 35 -26.53 -7.64 0.38
N LEU A 36 -26.64 -6.31 0.47
CA LEU A 36 -27.90 -5.61 0.74
C LEU A 36 -28.48 -4.97 -0.54
N ASN A 37 -27.67 -4.79 -1.58
CA ASN A 37 -28.10 -4.29 -2.89
C ASN A 37 -27.60 -5.17 -4.06
N PRO A 38 -28.40 -6.12 -4.55
CA PRO A 38 -28.00 -7.04 -5.63
C PRO A 38 -27.63 -6.36 -6.94
N LYS A 39 -28.22 -5.19 -7.26
CA LYS A 39 -27.99 -4.48 -8.53
C LYS A 39 -26.55 -3.99 -8.70
N SER A 40 -25.83 -3.80 -7.60
CA SER A 40 -24.45 -3.29 -7.59
C SER A 40 -23.44 -4.25 -8.23
N LEU A 41 -23.69 -5.57 -8.24
CA LEU A 41 -22.80 -6.54 -8.89
C LEU A 41 -22.74 -6.33 -10.41
N CYS A 42 -23.83 -5.82 -10.99
CA CYS A 42 -23.91 -5.51 -12.42
C CYS A 42 -23.33 -4.12 -12.77
N GLN A 43 -23.06 -3.27 -11.78
CA GLN A 43 -22.53 -1.93 -11.98
C GLN A 43 -21.01 -1.96 -11.93
N ARG A 44 -20.38 -2.18 -13.09
CA ARG A 44 -18.92 -2.33 -13.18
C ARG A 44 -18.15 -1.04 -12.87
N ASP A 45 -18.80 0.11 -12.99
CA ASP A 45 -18.20 1.44 -12.81
C ASP A 45 -18.36 2.03 -11.40
N SER A 46 -18.97 1.32 -10.45
CA SER A 46 -19.13 1.75 -9.05
C SER A 46 -18.44 0.79 -8.09
N HIS A 47 -18.18 1.24 -6.85
CA HIS A 47 -17.59 0.37 -5.84
C HIS A 47 -18.64 -0.70 -5.46
N PRO A 48 -18.37 -2.02 -5.57
CA PRO A 48 -19.39 -3.05 -5.42
C PRO A 48 -20.12 -3.02 -4.07
N TYR A 49 -19.42 -2.66 -2.99
CA TYR A 49 -19.98 -2.53 -1.64
C TYR A 49 -20.33 -1.09 -1.23
N GLU A 50 -20.45 -0.15 -2.18
CA GLU A 50 -20.75 1.25 -1.87
C GLU A 50 -22.02 1.43 -1.05
N PHE A 51 -23.08 0.69 -1.39
CA PHE A 51 -24.36 0.76 -0.68
C PHE A 51 -24.22 0.24 0.75
N GLU A 52 -23.59 -0.91 0.94
CA GLU A 52 -23.35 -1.51 2.25
C GLU A 52 -22.50 -0.60 3.13
N LEU A 53 -21.43 -0.01 2.58
CA LEU A 53 -20.58 0.93 3.31
C LEU A 53 -21.34 2.19 3.73
N LYS A 54 -22.11 2.80 2.83
CA LYS A 54 -22.89 4.01 3.15
C LYS A 54 -23.89 3.78 4.27
N ASN A 55 -24.53 2.60 4.29
CA ASN A 55 -25.54 2.23 5.28
C ASN A 55 -24.96 1.52 6.52
N PHE A 56 -23.66 1.26 6.55
CA PHE A 56 -23.01 0.61 7.68
C PHE A 56 -22.86 1.56 8.87
N SER A 57 -23.23 1.06 10.05
CA SER A 57 -22.86 1.62 11.35
C SER A 57 -22.36 0.49 12.25
N PRO A 58 -21.29 0.71 13.06
CA PRO A 58 -20.80 -0.33 13.95
C PRO A 58 -21.84 -0.68 15.02
N ASN A 59 -22.02 -1.98 15.28
CA ASN A 59 -22.87 -2.48 16.37
C ASN A 59 -22.37 -1.93 17.73
N THR A 60 -23.29 -1.70 18.66
CA THR A 60 -23.00 -1.20 20.02
C THR A 60 -21.92 -2.03 20.73
N LYS A 61 -21.84 -3.34 20.50
CA LYS A 61 -20.79 -4.22 21.05
C LYS A 61 -19.36 -3.76 20.72
N PHE A 62 -19.16 -3.17 19.54
CA PHE A 62 -17.85 -2.65 19.12
C PHE A 62 -17.53 -1.28 19.73
N LEU A 63 -18.57 -0.53 20.08
CA LEU A 63 -18.47 0.78 20.73
C LEU A 63 -18.30 0.67 22.25
N THR A 64 -18.66 -0.47 22.84
CA THR A 64 -18.44 -0.74 24.27
C THR A 64 -16.94 -0.70 24.60
N ILE A 65 -16.60 0.09 25.62
CA ILE A 65 -15.25 0.20 26.17
C ILE A 65 -15.06 -0.91 27.20
N LYS A 66 -14.05 -1.74 26.97
CA LYS A 66 -13.62 -2.74 27.97
C LYS A 66 -12.71 -2.05 28.97
N ASN A 67 -12.98 -2.19 30.26
CA ASN A 67 -12.10 -1.65 31.30
C ASN A 67 -10.84 -2.51 31.45
N ASP A 68 -11.02 -3.84 31.43
CA ASP A 68 -9.93 -4.80 31.44
C ASP A 68 -9.69 -5.31 30.01
N VAL A 69 -8.52 -4.98 29.47
CA VAL A 69 -8.09 -5.41 28.13
C VAL A 69 -7.09 -6.54 28.33
N PRO A 70 -7.43 -7.79 27.95
CA PRO A 70 -6.52 -8.91 28.09
C PRO A 70 -5.18 -8.62 27.40
N GLN A 71 -4.09 -8.96 28.08
CA GLN A 71 -2.76 -8.83 27.50
C GLN A 71 -2.62 -9.75 26.27
N PHE A 72 -1.94 -9.26 25.23
CA PHE A 72 -1.58 -10.09 24.09
C PHE A 72 -0.69 -11.27 24.51
N LYS A 73 -0.85 -12.41 23.85
CA LYS A 73 0.03 -13.58 24.06
C LYS A 73 1.41 -13.29 23.48
N PRO A 74 2.51 -13.83 24.05
CA PRO A 74 3.81 -13.76 23.40
C PRO A 74 3.82 -14.43 22.02
N VAL A 75 4.49 -13.82 21.04
CA VAL A 75 4.66 -14.38 19.68
C VAL A 75 5.21 -15.81 19.71
N SER A 76 6.08 -16.14 20.67
CA SER A 76 6.68 -17.47 20.82
C SER A 76 5.71 -18.55 21.28
N SER A 77 4.61 -18.19 21.96
CA SER A 77 3.60 -19.14 22.45
C SER A 77 2.31 -19.15 21.64
N THR A 78 2.12 -18.18 20.75
CA THR A 78 1.00 -18.17 19.80
C THR A 78 1.30 -19.11 18.62
N PRO A 79 0.37 -19.96 18.18
CA PRO A 79 0.49 -20.71 16.94
C PRO A 79 0.64 -19.80 15.70
N LEU A 80 1.55 -20.18 14.80
CA LEU A 80 1.71 -19.58 13.47
C LEU A 80 1.36 -20.64 12.42
N ILE A 81 0.44 -20.30 11.52
CA ILE A 81 0.03 -21.17 10.41
C ILE A 81 0.38 -20.52 9.08
N MET A 82 1.22 -21.22 8.30
CA MET A 82 1.51 -20.85 6.92
C MET A 82 0.38 -21.37 6.02
N VAL A 83 -0.19 -20.49 5.20
CA VAL A 83 -1.33 -20.78 4.33
C VAL A 83 -0.90 -20.58 2.88
N ASP A 84 -0.45 -21.67 2.26
CA ASP A 84 0.13 -21.65 0.91
C ASP A 84 -0.46 -22.74 -0.01
N THR A 85 -1.53 -23.41 0.45
CA THR A 85 -2.30 -24.42 -0.27
C THR A 85 -3.80 -24.15 -0.11
N LYS A 86 -4.60 -24.67 -1.06
CA LYS A 86 -6.07 -24.51 -1.04
C LYS A 86 -6.69 -25.08 0.23
N ASP A 87 -6.29 -26.27 0.66
CA ASP A 87 -6.83 -26.89 1.87
C ASP A 87 -6.50 -26.09 3.14
N ALA A 88 -5.29 -25.52 3.22
CA ALA A 88 -4.93 -24.63 4.32
C ALA A 88 -5.76 -23.34 4.29
N PHE A 89 -6.03 -22.80 3.10
CA PHE A 89 -6.89 -21.64 2.92
C PHE A 89 -8.34 -21.91 3.31
N ASP A 90 -8.88 -23.08 2.96
CA ASP A 90 -10.24 -23.46 3.34
C ASP A 90 -10.37 -23.61 4.86
N ARG A 91 -9.38 -24.21 5.53
CA ARG A 91 -9.34 -24.29 7.01
C ARG A 91 -9.23 -22.91 7.65
N LEU A 92 -8.38 -22.04 7.11
CA LEU A 92 -8.31 -20.63 7.55
C LEU A 92 -9.69 -19.98 7.43
N LEU A 93 -10.34 -20.08 6.28
CA LEU A 93 -11.64 -19.44 6.04
C LEU A 93 -12.69 -19.90 7.06
N GLN A 94 -12.74 -21.19 7.36
CA GLN A 94 -13.66 -21.72 8.39
C GLN A 94 -13.35 -21.16 9.78
N ASP A 95 -12.08 -21.07 10.16
CA ASP A 95 -11.68 -20.47 11.45
C ASP A 95 -12.06 -18.99 11.52
N LEU A 96 -11.79 -18.22 10.45
CA LEU A 96 -12.08 -16.79 10.40
C LEU A 96 -13.58 -16.48 10.47
N LEU A 97 -14.45 -17.35 9.95
CA LEU A 97 -15.91 -17.19 10.05
C LEU A 97 -16.45 -17.31 11.48
N LEU A 98 -15.68 -17.90 12.40
CA LEU A 98 -16.02 -18.00 13.83
C LEU A 98 -15.54 -16.79 14.64
N GLN A 99 -14.75 -15.90 14.03
CA GLN A 99 -14.15 -14.75 14.72
C GLN A 99 -15.10 -13.56 14.74
N THR A 100 -14.91 -12.68 15.73
CA THR A 100 -15.61 -11.39 15.80
C THR A 100 -14.71 -10.21 15.48
N VAL A 101 -13.39 -10.42 15.53
CA VAL A 101 -12.35 -9.42 15.26
C VAL A 101 -11.11 -10.10 14.71
N ILE A 102 -10.49 -9.49 13.71
CA ILE A 102 -9.23 -9.95 13.12
C ILE A 102 -8.32 -8.75 12.84
N GLY A 103 -7.01 -8.91 13.04
CA GLY A 103 -5.99 -7.97 12.56
C GLY A 103 -5.51 -8.39 11.17
N VAL A 104 -5.30 -7.44 10.27
CA VAL A 104 -4.91 -7.72 8.87
C VAL A 104 -3.83 -6.73 8.42
N ASP A 105 -2.87 -7.23 7.65
CA ASP A 105 -1.85 -6.45 6.95
C ASP A 105 -1.49 -7.13 5.62
N LEU A 106 -0.81 -6.40 4.73
CA LEU A 106 -0.34 -6.90 3.44
C LEU A 106 1.11 -6.51 3.17
N GLU A 107 1.81 -7.37 2.43
CA GLU A 107 3.12 -7.03 1.88
C GLU A 107 3.05 -6.92 0.36
N HIS A 108 3.62 -5.84 -0.16
CA HIS A 108 3.48 -5.45 -1.56
C HIS A 108 4.83 -5.31 -2.27
N HIS A 109 4.86 -5.65 -3.56
CA HIS A 109 6.01 -5.43 -4.42
C HIS A 109 5.65 -4.62 -5.66
N GLY A 110 6.33 -3.49 -5.85
CA GLY A 110 6.12 -2.59 -6.99
C GLY A 110 7.31 -2.45 -7.94
N ASP A 111 8.50 -2.97 -7.62
CA ASP A 111 9.71 -2.74 -8.45
C ASP A 111 9.65 -3.52 -9.77
N ARG A 112 9.10 -4.74 -9.75
CA ARG A 112 9.05 -5.69 -10.88
C ARG A 112 7.62 -6.06 -11.30
N SER A 113 6.74 -5.08 -11.23
CA SER A 113 5.34 -5.13 -11.66
C SER A 113 4.89 -3.72 -12.04
N TYR A 114 4.07 -3.57 -13.08
CA TYR A 114 3.60 -2.25 -13.50
C TYR A 114 2.59 -1.67 -12.49
N GLN A 115 1.52 -2.43 -12.24
CA GLN A 115 0.48 -2.04 -11.28
C GLN A 115 0.87 -2.32 -9.83
N GLY A 116 1.89 -3.16 -9.60
CA GLY A 116 2.24 -3.74 -8.32
C GLY A 116 1.55 -5.08 -8.07
N ILE A 117 2.07 -5.85 -7.11
CA ILE A 117 1.52 -7.15 -6.72
C ILE A 117 1.56 -7.34 -5.20
N THR A 118 0.49 -7.86 -4.62
CA THR A 118 0.44 -8.28 -3.23
C THR A 118 1.11 -9.65 -3.10
N CYS A 119 2.16 -9.72 -2.29
CA CYS A 119 3.03 -10.87 -2.14
C CYS A 119 2.74 -11.70 -0.90
N LEU A 120 2.13 -11.10 0.12
CA LEU A 120 1.79 -11.75 1.38
C LEU A 120 0.58 -11.05 2.00
N MET A 121 -0.21 -11.82 2.75
CA MET A 121 -1.28 -11.29 3.60
C MET A 121 -1.13 -11.92 4.98
N GLN A 122 -1.20 -11.10 6.01
CA GLN A 122 -1.13 -11.53 7.39
C GLN A 122 -2.49 -11.35 8.04
N ILE A 123 -2.92 -12.35 8.81
CA ILE A 123 -4.16 -12.27 9.58
C ILE A 123 -3.88 -12.77 10.99
N SER A 124 -4.27 -12.01 12.00
CA SER A 124 -4.17 -12.42 13.40
C SER A 124 -5.55 -12.46 14.04
N THR A 125 -5.78 -13.51 14.82
CA THR A 125 -6.93 -13.70 15.71
C THR A 125 -6.48 -13.52 17.17
N ASP A 126 -7.36 -13.75 18.15
CA ASP A 126 -6.97 -13.79 19.57
C ASP A 126 -6.08 -15.01 19.93
N LYS A 127 -6.05 -16.01 19.06
CA LYS A 127 -5.43 -17.32 19.33
C LYS A 127 -4.33 -17.71 18.36
N THR A 128 -4.38 -17.27 17.11
CA THR A 128 -3.55 -17.78 16.03
C THR A 128 -3.17 -16.67 15.07
N ASP A 129 -1.92 -16.69 14.61
CA ASP A 129 -1.43 -15.84 13.53
C ASP A 129 -1.32 -16.67 12.23
N TYR A 130 -1.66 -16.04 11.12
CA TYR A 130 -1.66 -16.64 9.80
C TYR A 130 -0.81 -15.80 8.85
N ILE A 131 0.01 -16.49 8.03
CA ILE A 131 0.72 -15.88 6.91
C ILE A 131 0.29 -16.60 5.63
N ILE A 132 -0.35 -15.84 4.75
CA ILE A 132 -0.96 -16.34 3.52
C ILE A 132 -0.06 -16.00 2.34
N ASP A 133 0.40 -17.02 1.61
CA ASP A 133 1.15 -16.85 0.36
C ASP A 133 0.19 -16.48 -0.78
N THR A 134 -0.03 -15.17 -0.94
CA THR A 134 -0.95 -14.65 -1.94
C THR A 134 -0.48 -14.86 -3.38
N LEU A 135 0.81 -15.13 -3.60
CA LEU A 135 1.34 -15.44 -4.94
C LEU A 135 0.94 -16.86 -5.36
N LYS A 136 0.98 -17.82 -4.45
CA LYS A 136 0.53 -19.20 -4.71
C LYS A 136 -0.99 -19.32 -4.77
N LEU A 137 -1.70 -18.53 -3.98
CA LEU A 137 -3.16 -18.56 -3.84
C LEU A 137 -3.87 -17.49 -4.68
N TRP A 138 -3.18 -16.85 -5.63
CA TRP A 138 -3.64 -15.65 -6.36
C TRP A 138 -5.11 -15.69 -6.79
N ASP A 139 -5.54 -16.74 -7.48
CA ASP A 139 -6.90 -16.88 -8.02
C ASP A 139 -7.91 -17.49 -7.02
N GLN A 140 -7.53 -17.70 -5.76
CA GLN A 140 -8.28 -18.52 -4.79
C GLN A 140 -8.75 -17.72 -3.56
N LEU A 141 -8.34 -16.46 -3.42
CA LEU A 141 -8.57 -15.66 -2.21
C LEU A 141 -9.92 -14.95 -2.14
N GLN A 142 -10.64 -14.80 -3.26
CA GLN A 142 -11.92 -14.08 -3.31
C GLN A 142 -12.98 -14.55 -2.28
N PRO A 143 -13.06 -15.85 -1.89
CA PRO A 143 -13.93 -16.31 -0.81
C PRO A 143 -13.71 -15.61 0.54
N LEU A 144 -12.58 -14.94 0.77
CA LEU A 144 -12.36 -14.09 1.97
C LEU A 144 -13.39 -12.96 2.09
N ASN A 145 -14.09 -12.57 1.01
CA ASN A 145 -15.22 -11.63 1.11
C ASN A 145 -16.31 -12.11 2.08
N LYS A 146 -16.45 -13.44 2.31
CA LYS A 146 -17.37 -13.97 3.34
C LYS A 146 -17.02 -13.49 4.76
N VAL A 147 -15.77 -13.09 5.01
CA VAL A 147 -15.28 -12.55 6.28
C VAL A 147 -15.06 -11.04 6.17
N PHE A 148 -14.37 -10.59 5.12
CA PHE A 148 -13.97 -9.20 4.95
C PHE A 148 -15.15 -8.27 4.69
N CYS A 149 -16.24 -8.77 4.09
CA CYS A 149 -17.48 -8.01 3.91
C CYS A 149 -18.56 -8.31 4.97
N ASP A 150 -18.29 -9.19 5.95
CA ASP A 150 -19.22 -9.42 7.05
C ASP A 150 -19.24 -8.20 8.00
N PRO A 151 -20.38 -7.51 8.18
CA PRO A 151 -20.45 -6.37 9.10
C PRO A 151 -20.29 -6.78 10.58
N ASN A 152 -20.45 -8.06 10.93
CA ASN A 152 -20.34 -8.57 12.30
C ASN A 152 -18.92 -8.98 12.71
N ILE A 153 -17.98 -9.00 11.76
CA ILE A 153 -16.56 -9.28 11.99
C ILE A 153 -15.79 -7.97 11.80
N LEU A 154 -15.08 -7.51 12.82
CA LEU A 154 -14.26 -6.30 12.71
C LEU A 154 -12.91 -6.60 12.07
N LYS A 155 -12.52 -5.82 11.06
CA LYS A 155 -11.18 -5.88 10.46
C LYS A 155 -10.34 -4.71 10.95
N ILE A 156 -9.24 -5.01 11.65
CA ILE A 156 -8.31 -3.99 12.15
C ILE A 156 -7.12 -3.92 11.20
N PHE A 157 -6.85 -2.72 10.69
CA PHE A 157 -5.70 -2.42 9.85
C PHE A 157 -4.92 -1.24 10.45
N GLN A 158 -3.67 -1.08 10.02
CA GLN A 158 -2.82 0.03 10.39
C GLN A 158 -2.41 0.84 9.15
N GLY A 159 -3.20 1.85 8.80
CA GLY A 159 -2.97 2.67 7.61
C GLY A 159 -3.42 1.98 6.32
N ALA A 160 -4.69 1.64 6.23
CA ALA A 160 -5.24 0.73 5.21
C ALA A 160 -5.38 1.34 3.81
N ASP A 161 -4.92 2.57 3.59
CA ASP A 161 -5.19 3.36 2.39
C ASP A 161 -4.76 2.67 1.08
N ASN A 162 -3.65 1.93 1.12
CA ASN A 162 -3.19 1.14 -0.02
C ASN A 162 -3.73 -0.29 0.02
N ASP A 163 -3.87 -0.88 1.20
CA ASP A 163 -4.28 -2.28 1.35
C ASP A 163 -5.66 -2.52 0.75
N VAL A 164 -6.62 -1.63 1.02
CA VAL A 164 -7.96 -1.73 0.43
C VAL A 164 -7.93 -1.65 -1.10
N LEU A 165 -6.96 -0.94 -1.68
CA LEU A 165 -6.80 -0.84 -3.13
C LEU A 165 -6.14 -2.10 -3.71
N TRP A 166 -5.15 -2.65 -3.01
CA TRP A 166 -4.45 -3.88 -3.41
C TRP A 166 -5.37 -5.10 -3.31
N LEU A 167 -6.18 -5.20 -2.26
CA LEU A 167 -7.22 -6.24 -2.11
C LEU A 167 -8.19 -6.24 -3.29
N GLN A 168 -8.65 -5.06 -3.72
CA GLN A 168 -9.52 -4.90 -4.89
C GLN A 168 -8.80 -5.31 -6.18
N ARG A 169 -7.61 -4.75 -6.40
CA ARG A 169 -6.82 -4.92 -7.63
C ARG A 169 -6.46 -6.39 -7.86
N ASP A 170 -5.95 -7.06 -6.83
CA ASP A 170 -5.36 -8.38 -6.99
C ASP A 170 -6.42 -9.48 -6.88
N PHE A 171 -7.29 -9.41 -5.87
CA PHE A 171 -8.13 -10.54 -5.45
C PHE A 171 -9.64 -10.29 -5.56
N GLY A 172 -10.06 -9.05 -5.87
CA GLY A 172 -11.47 -8.67 -5.80
C GLY A 172 -12.03 -8.76 -4.38
N ILE A 173 -11.20 -8.48 -3.36
CA ILE A 173 -11.61 -8.45 -1.95
C ILE A 173 -11.94 -7.00 -1.55
N TYR A 174 -13.03 -6.85 -0.80
CA TYR A 174 -13.50 -5.57 -0.26
C TYR A 174 -13.66 -5.67 1.25
N VAL A 175 -13.68 -4.53 1.95
CA VAL A 175 -13.77 -4.50 3.40
C VAL A 175 -14.98 -3.70 3.86
N VAL A 176 -15.82 -4.31 4.69
CA VAL A 176 -16.92 -3.66 5.43
C VAL A 176 -16.63 -3.83 6.92
N ASN A 177 -16.91 -2.82 7.76
CA ASN A 177 -16.52 -2.81 9.17
C ASN A 177 -14.99 -2.89 9.38
N LEU A 178 -14.29 -1.83 8.96
CA LEU A 178 -12.85 -1.63 9.20
C LEU A 178 -12.63 -0.63 10.33
N PHE A 179 -11.65 -0.89 11.19
CA PHE A 179 -11.08 0.09 12.12
C PHE A 179 -9.60 0.30 11.79
N ASP A 180 -9.24 1.52 11.39
CA ASP A 180 -7.88 1.88 11.04
C ASP A 180 -7.17 2.55 12.22
N THR A 181 -6.15 1.89 12.78
CA THR A 181 -5.39 2.41 13.92
C THR A 181 -4.56 3.66 13.56
N CYS A 182 -4.24 3.89 12.28
CA CYS A 182 -3.62 5.14 11.84
C CYS A 182 -4.61 6.33 11.93
N GLN A 183 -5.88 6.10 11.59
CA GLN A 183 -6.94 7.09 11.75
C GLN A 183 -7.19 7.41 13.23
N ALA A 184 -7.23 6.36 14.07
CA ALA A 184 -7.33 6.51 15.52
C ALA A 184 -6.15 7.31 16.11
N ALA A 185 -4.92 7.02 15.69
CA ALA A 185 -3.71 7.73 16.15
C ALA A 185 -3.77 9.22 15.80
N SER A 186 -4.27 9.55 14.60
CA SER A 186 -4.47 10.93 14.18
C SER A 186 -5.49 11.66 15.06
N LEU A 187 -6.63 11.04 15.38
CA LEU A 187 -7.65 11.63 16.26
C LEU A 187 -7.18 11.75 17.73
N LEU A 188 -6.32 10.85 18.18
CA LEU A 188 -5.61 10.95 19.46
C LEU A 188 -4.51 12.03 19.45
N GLY A 189 -4.24 12.68 18.32
CA GLY A 189 -3.24 13.74 18.22
C GLY A 189 -1.81 13.25 18.45
N PHE A 190 -1.51 11.97 18.19
CA PHE A 190 -0.15 11.49 18.24
C PHE A 190 0.69 12.11 17.13
N GLN A 191 1.91 12.56 17.47
CA GLN A 191 2.84 13.13 16.48
C GLN A 191 3.32 12.09 15.45
N LYS A 192 3.32 10.82 15.84
CA LYS A 192 3.65 9.68 14.98
C LYS A 192 2.46 8.74 14.96
N ASN A 193 2.09 8.24 13.79
CA ASN A 193 0.90 7.41 13.57
C ASN A 193 1.21 6.05 12.92
N GLY A 194 2.49 5.72 12.71
CA GLY A 194 2.90 4.43 12.15
C GLY A 194 2.94 3.29 13.17
N LEU A 195 2.84 2.05 12.69
CA LEU A 195 2.77 0.84 13.53
C LEU A 195 3.91 0.73 14.55
N SER A 196 5.14 0.98 14.12
CA SER A 196 6.31 0.95 14.99
C SER A 196 6.20 1.88 16.20
N PHE A 197 5.50 3.01 16.07
CA PHE A 197 5.22 3.87 17.22
C PHE A 197 4.16 3.25 18.14
N LEU A 198 3.07 2.70 17.59
CA LEU A 198 1.99 2.11 18.38
C LEU A 198 2.44 0.86 19.14
N LEU A 199 3.23 -0.01 18.50
CA LEU A 199 3.86 -1.18 19.13
C LEU A 199 4.74 -0.79 20.31
N HIS A 200 5.56 0.25 20.14
CA HIS A 200 6.39 0.75 21.23
C HIS A 200 5.54 1.38 22.34
N HIS A 201 4.56 2.20 21.97
CA HIS A 201 3.73 2.95 22.90
C HIS A 201 2.88 2.02 23.80
N TYR A 202 2.11 1.12 23.18
CA TYR A 202 1.16 0.24 23.86
C TYR A 202 1.74 -1.10 24.31
N CYS A 203 2.65 -1.69 23.53
CA CYS A 203 3.12 -3.06 23.75
C CYS A 203 4.55 -3.13 24.31
N LYS A 204 5.29 -2.00 24.35
CA LYS A 204 6.73 -1.94 24.67
C LYS A 204 7.58 -2.82 23.75
N VAL A 205 7.12 -3.02 22.51
CA VAL A 205 7.81 -3.81 21.48
C VAL A 205 8.58 -2.89 20.53
N HIS A 206 9.84 -3.23 20.26
CA HIS A 206 10.67 -2.54 19.28
C HIS A 206 10.78 -3.36 18.00
N VAL A 207 10.13 -2.90 16.94
CA VAL A 207 10.19 -3.53 15.61
C VAL A 207 11.39 -3.06 14.80
N ASN A 208 12.01 -3.99 14.10
CA ASN A 208 13.09 -3.72 13.16
C ASN A 208 12.52 -3.41 11.77
N LYS A 209 12.67 -2.17 11.30
CA LYS A 209 12.18 -1.71 9.98
C LYS A 209 12.97 -2.23 8.79
N LYS A 210 13.90 -3.17 8.98
CA LYS A 210 14.80 -3.70 7.94
C LYS A 210 14.07 -4.26 6.72
N TYR A 211 12.88 -4.84 6.90
CA TYR A 211 12.16 -5.55 5.84
C TYR A 211 11.03 -4.76 5.19
N GLN A 212 10.75 -3.52 5.63
CA GLN A 212 9.71 -2.66 5.08
C GLN A 212 9.82 -2.42 3.55
N MET A 213 11.03 -2.48 3.00
CA MET A 213 11.30 -2.34 1.56
C MET A 213 11.94 -3.60 0.96
N ALA A 214 11.78 -4.76 1.61
CA ALA A 214 12.32 -6.02 1.11
C ALA A 214 11.60 -6.48 -0.16
N ASP A 215 12.24 -7.40 -0.89
CA ASP A 215 11.58 -8.07 -2.00
C ASP A 215 10.72 -9.23 -1.47
N TRP A 216 9.45 -8.96 -1.20
CA TRP A 216 8.49 -9.94 -0.63
C TRP A 216 8.10 -11.08 -1.57
N ARG A 217 8.63 -11.10 -2.79
CA ARG A 217 8.49 -12.22 -3.73
C ARG A 217 9.41 -13.39 -3.40
N ILE A 218 10.42 -13.20 -2.54
CA ILE A 218 11.38 -14.24 -2.16
C ILE A 218 10.64 -15.48 -1.61
N ARG A 219 11.00 -16.66 -2.12
CA ARG A 219 10.57 -17.97 -1.62
C ARG A 219 11.76 -18.96 -1.58
N PRO A 220 11.86 -19.82 -0.55
CA PRO A 220 11.09 -19.79 0.70
C PRO A 220 11.34 -18.49 1.47
N LEU A 221 10.37 -18.05 2.28
CA LEU A 221 10.53 -16.83 3.08
C LEU A 221 11.57 -17.05 4.18
N PRO A 222 12.60 -16.19 4.30
CA PRO A 222 13.54 -16.25 5.42
C PRO A 222 12.82 -16.07 6.75
N GLN A 223 13.32 -16.73 7.80
CA GLN A 223 12.61 -16.73 9.09
C GLN A 223 12.48 -15.34 9.73
N GLU A 224 13.44 -14.45 9.47
CA GLU A 224 13.37 -13.05 9.89
C GLU A 224 12.24 -12.27 9.20
N MET A 225 11.92 -12.59 7.94
CA MET A 225 10.80 -11.98 7.21
C MET A 225 9.46 -12.54 7.71
N ILE A 226 9.41 -13.84 8.04
CA ILE A 226 8.24 -14.47 8.67
C ILE A 226 7.94 -13.80 10.02
N LYS A 227 8.96 -13.61 10.85
CA LYS A 227 8.82 -12.92 12.14
C LYS A 227 8.32 -11.48 11.94
N TYR A 228 8.94 -10.73 11.03
CA TYR A 228 8.53 -9.35 10.72
C TYR A 228 7.05 -9.29 10.31
N ALA A 229 6.67 -10.07 9.29
CA ALA A 229 5.29 -10.10 8.77
C ALA A 229 4.29 -10.45 9.89
N ARG A 230 4.63 -11.44 10.72
CA ARG A 230 3.78 -11.85 11.84
C ARG A 230 3.54 -10.72 12.85
N GLU A 231 4.59 -9.99 13.21
CA GLU A 231 4.52 -8.91 14.20
C GLU A 231 3.66 -7.73 13.73
N ASP A 232 3.43 -7.56 12.43
CA ASP A 232 2.61 -6.46 11.90
C ASP A 232 1.11 -6.59 12.24
N THR A 233 0.61 -7.81 12.48
CA THR A 233 -0.80 -8.04 12.85
C THR A 233 -1.01 -8.57 14.26
N HIS A 234 -0.04 -9.28 14.82
CA HIS A 234 -0.16 -9.99 16.10
C HIS A 234 -0.68 -9.13 17.26
N TYR A 235 -0.26 -7.86 17.30
CA TYR A 235 -0.59 -6.94 18.38
C TYR A 235 -1.79 -6.03 18.08
N LEU A 236 -2.33 -6.06 16.85
CA LEU A 236 -3.33 -5.07 16.40
C LEU A 236 -4.62 -5.11 17.21
N ILE A 237 -5.09 -6.30 17.60
CA ILE A 237 -6.32 -6.44 18.40
C ILE A 237 -6.15 -5.77 19.77
N TYR A 238 -5.00 -5.97 20.41
CA TYR A 238 -4.69 -5.31 21.68
C TYR A 238 -4.58 -3.79 21.51
N ILE A 239 -3.84 -3.33 20.48
CA ILE A 239 -3.70 -1.90 20.17
C ILE A 239 -5.07 -1.25 19.94
N TYR A 240 -5.95 -1.89 19.17
CA TYR A 240 -7.32 -1.43 18.93
C TYR A 240 -8.09 -1.19 20.23
N GLU A 241 -8.10 -2.14 21.17
CA GLU A 241 -8.82 -1.98 22.43
C GLU A 241 -8.21 -0.87 23.30
N ARG A 242 -6.87 -0.75 23.33
CA ARG A 242 -6.18 0.34 24.05
C ARG A 242 -6.52 1.71 23.45
N MET A 243 -6.52 1.83 22.12
CA MET A 243 -6.85 3.08 21.45
C MET A 243 -8.31 3.46 21.66
N LYS A 244 -9.24 2.50 21.74
CA LYS A 244 -10.63 2.77 22.12
C LYS A 244 -10.74 3.37 23.51
N GLN A 245 -10.01 2.83 24.50
CA GLN A 245 -9.97 3.39 25.86
C GLN A 245 -9.50 4.86 25.82
N ASP A 246 -8.39 5.13 25.13
CA ASP A 246 -7.82 6.49 25.03
C ASP A 246 -8.74 7.47 24.30
N LEU A 247 -9.40 7.04 23.22
CA LEU A 247 -10.36 7.85 22.47
C LEU A 247 -11.57 8.21 23.34
N ASN A 248 -12.07 7.25 24.11
CA ASN A 248 -13.17 7.48 25.03
C ASN A 248 -12.79 8.44 26.17
N LEU A 249 -11.61 8.26 26.77
CA LEU A 249 -11.10 9.17 27.81
C LEU A 249 -10.96 10.60 27.28
N ARG A 250 -10.38 10.77 26.09
CA ARG A 250 -10.24 12.09 25.46
C ARG A 250 -11.60 12.74 25.17
N HIS A 251 -12.58 11.96 24.73
CA HIS A 251 -13.95 12.45 24.53
C HIS A 251 -14.58 12.94 25.84
N CYS A 252 -14.45 12.18 26.93
CA CYS A 252 -14.94 12.59 28.25
C CYS A 252 -14.28 13.87 28.78
N LEU A 253 -12.97 14.02 28.61
CA LEU A 253 -12.23 15.23 29.04
C LEU A 253 -12.65 16.48 28.25
N GLY A 254 -12.85 16.36 26.93
CA GLY A 254 -13.34 17.47 26.09
C GLY A 254 -14.77 17.92 26.45
N ASN A 255 -15.58 17.03 27.02
CA ASN A 255 -16.94 17.35 27.48
C ASN A 255 -16.95 17.96 28.90
N ASN A 256 -15.98 17.62 29.77
CA ASN A 256 -15.95 18.10 31.17
C ASN A 256 -15.47 19.55 31.32
N GLU A 257 -14.70 20.10 30.38
CA GLU A 257 -14.35 21.55 30.37
C GLU A 257 -15.57 22.47 30.19
N LYS A 258 -16.74 21.92 29.85
CA LYS A 258 -18.00 22.68 29.70
C LYS A 258 -18.89 22.72 30.95
N ARG A 259 -18.47 22.14 32.10
CA ARG A 259 -19.32 21.99 33.31
C ARG A 259 -18.85 22.71 34.58
N THR A 260 -18.01 23.74 34.50
CA THR A 260 -17.78 24.62 35.67
C THR A 260 -18.77 25.80 35.66
N PRO A 261 -19.63 25.94 36.69
CA PRO A 261 -20.30 27.21 36.96
C PRO A 261 -19.24 28.26 37.30
N LYS A 262 -19.31 29.43 36.65
CA LYS A 262 -18.50 30.58 37.02
C LYS A 262 -18.95 31.09 38.39
N GLU A 263 -18.13 30.92 39.40
CA GLU A 263 -18.10 31.80 40.57
C GLU A 263 -16.73 32.49 40.69
N SER A 264 -16.78 33.61 41.40
CA SER A 264 -16.00 34.85 41.32
C SER A 264 -14.50 34.82 41.66
N LYS A 265 -13.79 35.81 41.06
CA LYS A 265 -12.62 36.63 41.51
C LYS A 265 -11.84 36.09 42.74
N ASP A 266 -10.51 35.99 42.79
CA ASP A 266 -9.55 37.07 42.50
C ASP A 266 -8.08 36.55 42.59
N SER A 267 -7.19 37.19 41.82
CA SER A 267 -5.77 37.47 42.10
C SER A 267 -4.64 36.40 42.02
N ARG A 268 -3.61 36.81 41.25
CA ARG A 268 -2.14 36.60 41.35
C ARG A 268 -1.41 35.53 40.48
N LYS A 269 -0.57 36.13 39.62
CA LYS A 269 0.62 35.66 38.86
C LYS A 269 1.38 34.44 39.41
N SER A 270 1.79 33.55 38.51
CA SER A 270 3.21 33.18 38.30
C SER A 270 3.40 32.22 37.11
N GLN A 271 4.61 32.24 36.55
CA GLN A 271 5.05 31.65 35.28
C GLN A 271 5.24 30.12 35.34
N SER A 272 4.95 29.44 34.23
CA SER A 272 5.85 28.43 33.62
C SER A 272 5.32 28.02 32.25
N LYS A 273 6.05 28.39 31.18
CA LYS A 273 5.76 27.95 29.81
C LYS A 273 6.51 26.65 29.54
N SER A 274 5.83 25.52 29.73
CA SER A 274 6.14 24.26 29.07
C SER A 274 5.09 24.06 27.98
N SER A 275 5.53 24.05 26.73
CA SER A 275 4.72 23.99 25.52
C SER A 275 4.00 22.64 25.39
N GLN A 276 2.71 22.62 25.71
CA GLN A 276 1.81 21.49 25.44
C GLN A 276 0.62 21.93 24.58
N ILE A 277 0.57 21.32 23.39
CA ILE A 277 -0.60 20.84 22.61
C ILE A 277 -1.88 21.67 22.64
N ALA A 278 -2.26 22.22 21.48
CA ALA A 278 -3.64 22.58 21.19
C ALA A 278 -4.14 21.80 19.98
N PRO A 279 -5.18 20.96 20.12
CA PRO A 279 -5.98 20.49 19.00
C PRO A 279 -7.42 20.99 19.10
N VAL A 280 -7.84 21.60 17.99
CA VAL A 280 -9.19 21.94 17.50
C VAL A 280 -10.37 21.45 18.35
N LYS A 281 -11.21 22.41 18.74
CA LYS A 281 -12.54 22.24 19.33
C LYS A 281 -13.55 21.83 18.25
N GLU A 282 -13.95 20.56 18.21
CA GLU A 282 -15.19 20.12 17.57
C GLU A 282 -16.07 19.44 18.61
N GLU A 283 -17.31 19.90 18.74
CA GLU A 283 -18.24 19.54 19.81
C GLU A 283 -18.79 18.12 19.67
N GLY A 284 -18.90 17.38 20.79
CA GLY A 284 -19.82 16.24 20.93
C GLY A 284 -19.55 14.99 20.07
N VAL A 285 -18.53 14.98 19.22
CA VAL A 285 -18.23 13.84 18.36
C VAL A 285 -17.67 12.69 19.20
N ASN A 286 -18.38 11.56 19.25
CA ASN A 286 -17.85 10.32 19.78
C ASN A 286 -16.62 9.92 18.94
N LEU A 287 -15.43 10.16 19.47
CA LEU A 287 -14.16 9.98 18.74
C LEU A 287 -13.97 8.52 18.29
N VAL A 288 -14.50 7.57 19.06
CA VAL A 288 -14.49 6.15 18.69
C VAL A 288 -15.29 5.95 17.41
N LEU A 289 -16.52 6.46 17.34
CA LEU A 289 -17.34 6.39 16.13
C LEU A 289 -16.72 7.15 14.94
N GLN A 290 -16.03 8.26 15.20
CA GLN A 290 -15.34 9.02 14.17
C GLN A 290 -14.23 8.21 13.49
N VAL A 291 -13.53 7.32 14.22
CA VAL A 291 -12.57 6.40 13.60
C VAL A 291 -13.25 5.51 12.58
N TRP A 292 -14.42 4.95 12.89
CA TRP A 292 -15.19 4.13 11.93
C TRP A 292 -15.63 4.95 10.72
N ASN A 293 -16.04 6.20 10.89
CA ASN A 293 -16.38 7.09 9.77
C ASN A 293 -15.19 7.34 8.84
N ASN A 294 -14.01 7.61 9.41
CA ASN A 294 -12.78 7.80 8.64
C ASN A 294 -12.37 6.48 7.95
N SER A 295 -12.43 5.37 8.66
CA SER A 295 -12.10 4.02 8.18
C SER A 295 -13.03 3.57 7.05
N ARG A 296 -14.32 3.89 7.13
CA ARG A 296 -15.30 3.69 6.04
C ARG A 296 -14.90 4.47 4.80
N SER A 297 -14.42 5.71 4.96
CA SER A 297 -13.97 6.54 3.83
C SER A 297 -12.74 5.94 3.15
N VAL A 298 -11.86 5.27 3.91
CA VAL A 298 -10.76 4.46 3.35
C VAL A 298 -11.32 3.29 2.55
N CYS A 299 -12.27 2.52 3.10
CA CYS A 299 -12.89 1.38 2.42
C CYS A 299 -13.64 1.76 1.14
N MET A 300 -14.15 3.01 1.05
CA MET A 300 -14.85 3.54 -0.12
C MET A 300 -13.92 3.89 -1.29
N LYS A 301 -12.59 3.88 -1.08
CA LYS A 301 -11.64 4.15 -2.15
C LYS A 301 -11.71 3.05 -3.21
N ARG A 302 -11.38 3.45 -4.44
CA ARG A 302 -11.44 2.57 -5.61
C ARG A 302 -10.09 2.53 -6.29
N TYR A 303 -9.64 1.32 -6.59
CA TYR A 303 -8.46 1.15 -7.42
C TYR A 303 -8.73 1.71 -8.83
N ARG A 304 -7.73 2.39 -9.39
CA ARG A 304 -7.74 2.90 -10.76
C ARG A 304 -6.37 2.64 -11.37
N ILE A 305 -6.36 2.18 -12.61
CA ILE A 305 -5.13 2.02 -13.38
C ILE A 305 -4.55 3.42 -13.64
N PRO A 306 -3.24 3.65 -13.39
CA PRO A 306 -2.61 4.94 -13.65
C PRO A 306 -2.77 5.39 -15.11
N ARG A 307 -3.15 6.66 -15.32
CA ARG A 307 -3.38 7.25 -16.65
C ARG A 307 -2.32 8.27 -17.03
N TYR A 308 -1.96 8.33 -18.31
CA TYR A 308 -0.92 9.22 -18.82
C TYR A 308 -1.21 10.69 -18.49
N GLU A 309 -2.47 11.12 -18.65
CA GLU A 309 -2.93 12.49 -18.44
C GLU A 309 -2.71 12.97 -17.00
N GLU A 310 -2.65 12.04 -16.04
CA GLU A 310 -2.38 12.32 -14.64
C GLU A 310 -0.87 12.18 -14.32
N MET A 311 -0.26 11.13 -14.87
CA MET A 311 1.14 10.77 -14.56
C MET A 311 2.14 11.76 -15.15
N TYR A 312 2.01 12.13 -16.42
CA TYR A 312 3.00 12.95 -17.11
C TYR A 312 3.06 14.38 -16.54
N PRO A 313 1.95 15.11 -16.32
CA PRO A 313 2.01 16.42 -15.68
C PRO A 313 2.55 16.38 -14.25
N LYS A 314 2.27 15.32 -13.49
CA LYS A 314 2.87 15.12 -12.15
C LYS A 314 4.38 14.94 -12.26
N PHE A 315 4.84 14.13 -13.21
CA PHE A 315 6.26 13.90 -13.47
C PHE A 315 6.99 15.21 -13.84
N CYS A 316 6.44 15.99 -14.78
CA CYS A 316 7.00 17.28 -15.17
C CYS A 316 7.07 18.26 -13.99
N ARG A 317 6.01 18.38 -13.18
CA ARG A 317 6.03 19.20 -11.95
C ARG A 317 7.13 18.79 -10.99
N THR A 318 7.36 17.48 -10.81
CA THR A 318 8.47 16.98 -9.98
C THR A 318 9.83 17.37 -10.56
N LEU A 319 10.01 17.34 -11.88
CA LEU A 319 11.26 17.74 -12.53
C LEU A 319 11.54 19.23 -12.34
N THR A 320 10.54 20.09 -12.58
CA THR A 320 10.65 21.54 -12.38
C THR A 320 10.99 21.90 -10.94
N LYS A 321 10.36 21.26 -9.95
CA LYS A 321 10.68 21.46 -8.52
C LYS A 321 12.12 21.09 -8.18
N THR A 322 12.73 20.18 -8.93
CA THR A 322 14.13 19.78 -8.79
C THR A 322 15.10 20.59 -9.65
N GLY A 323 14.65 21.71 -10.25
CA GLY A 323 15.49 22.62 -11.03
C GLY A 323 15.76 22.19 -12.48
N ASN A 324 15.08 21.15 -12.97
CA ASN A 324 15.24 20.72 -14.37
C ASN A 324 14.32 21.55 -15.27
N THR A 325 14.91 22.32 -16.18
CA THR A 325 14.22 23.07 -17.24
C THR A 325 14.69 22.57 -18.60
N PHE A 326 13.77 22.47 -19.55
CA PHE A 326 14.00 21.86 -20.85
C PHE A 326 13.56 22.83 -21.96
N ASN A 327 14.35 22.93 -23.02
CA ASN A 327 13.93 23.65 -24.23
C ASN A 327 12.85 22.84 -24.99
N ASN A 328 12.40 23.33 -26.14
CA ASN A 328 11.34 22.66 -26.91
C ASN A 328 11.75 21.28 -27.46
N GLN A 329 13.00 21.14 -27.95
CA GLN A 329 13.54 19.85 -28.39
C GLN A 329 13.57 18.83 -27.24
N GLN A 330 14.11 19.25 -26.10
CA GLN A 330 14.22 18.42 -24.89
C GLN A 330 12.84 18.08 -24.31
N SER A 331 11.88 19.00 -24.36
CA SER A 331 10.50 18.76 -23.90
C SER A 331 9.79 17.72 -24.77
N TYR A 332 9.98 17.78 -26.09
CA TYR A 332 9.48 16.75 -27.00
C TYR A 332 10.13 15.39 -26.70
N ALA A 333 11.46 15.34 -26.57
CA ALA A 333 12.18 14.11 -26.23
C ALA A 333 11.70 13.51 -24.89
N LEU A 334 11.47 14.36 -23.87
CA LEU A 334 10.97 13.94 -22.56
C LEU A 334 9.59 13.30 -22.66
N GLN A 335 8.68 13.90 -23.43
CA GLN A 335 7.32 13.38 -23.61
C GLN A 335 7.32 12.02 -24.30
N GLU A 336 8.02 11.91 -25.43
CA GLU A 336 8.09 10.67 -26.21
C GLU A 336 8.81 9.55 -25.44
N LEU A 337 9.89 9.88 -24.71
CA LEU A 337 10.56 8.92 -23.83
C LEU A 337 9.67 8.49 -22.66
N PHE A 338 8.84 9.39 -22.12
CA PHE A 338 7.89 9.04 -21.07
C PHE A 338 6.82 8.07 -21.60
N LEU A 339 6.25 8.36 -22.77
CA LEU A 339 5.27 7.51 -23.45
C LEU A 339 5.84 6.14 -23.78
N TRP A 340 7.04 6.08 -24.38
CA TRP A 340 7.74 4.82 -24.64
C TRP A 340 7.94 4.03 -23.34
N ARG A 341 8.42 4.69 -22.28
CA ARG A 341 8.69 4.03 -21.00
C ARG A 341 7.41 3.46 -20.40
N ASP A 342 6.32 4.22 -20.41
CA ASP A 342 5.03 3.74 -19.88
C ASP A 342 4.50 2.55 -20.70
N ARG A 343 4.57 2.63 -22.04
CA ARG A 343 4.16 1.54 -22.93
C ARG A 343 4.94 0.25 -22.66
N VAL A 344 6.28 0.32 -22.66
CA VAL A 344 7.12 -0.86 -22.39
C VAL A 344 6.90 -1.39 -20.97
N ALA A 345 6.72 -0.50 -19.99
CA ALA A 345 6.42 -0.90 -18.62
C ALA A 345 5.11 -1.70 -18.52
N ARG A 346 4.06 -1.29 -19.26
CA ARG A 346 2.80 -2.03 -19.34
C ARG A 346 2.96 -3.38 -20.05
N GLU A 347 3.60 -3.39 -21.22
CA GLU A 347 3.81 -4.57 -22.07
C GLU A 347 4.58 -5.68 -21.34
N GLU A 348 5.67 -5.30 -20.67
CA GLU A 348 6.56 -6.23 -19.95
C GLU A 348 6.09 -6.50 -18.51
N ASP A 349 5.02 -5.84 -18.05
CA ASP A 349 4.57 -5.78 -16.65
C ASP A 349 5.73 -5.47 -15.68
N GLU A 350 6.46 -4.39 -15.97
CA GLU A 350 7.57 -3.90 -15.17
C GLU A 350 7.27 -2.51 -14.65
N SER A 351 7.90 -2.10 -13.54
CA SER A 351 7.76 -0.71 -13.10
C SER A 351 8.42 0.25 -14.11
N PRO A 352 7.90 1.47 -14.31
CA PRO A 352 8.58 2.47 -15.12
C PRO A 352 10.01 2.73 -14.64
N HIS A 353 10.26 2.64 -13.33
CA HIS A 353 11.60 2.77 -12.77
C HIS A 353 12.55 1.68 -13.26
N PHE A 354 12.09 0.43 -13.34
CA PHE A 354 12.88 -0.70 -13.83
C PHE A 354 13.19 -0.58 -15.33
N VAL A 355 12.23 -0.12 -16.14
CA VAL A 355 12.43 0.11 -17.59
C VAL A 355 13.53 1.15 -17.83
N MET A 356 13.35 2.35 -17.29
CA MET A 356 14.33 3.43 -17.36
C MET A 356 14.19 4.36 -16.15
N GLN A 357 15.23 4.38 -15.32
CA GLN A 357 15.25 5.22 -14.12
C GLN A 357 15.14 6.70 -14.49
N LYS A 358 14.45 7.47 -13.64
CA LYS A 358 14.25 8.92 -13.82
C LYS A 358 15.56 9.67 -14.14
N HIS A 359 16.64 9.38 -13.43
CA HIS A 359 17.90 10.10 -13.63
C HIS A 359 18.57 9.79 -14.98
N MET A 360 18.41 8.56 -15.50
CA MET A 360 18.87 8.17 -16.84
C MET A 360 18.06 8.90 -17.92
N MET A 361 16.73 8.95 -17.76
CA MET A 361 15.84 9.68 -18.66
C MET A 361 16.22 11.16 -18.72
N ILE A 362 16.45 11.81 -17.58
CA ILE A 362 16.92 13.21 -17.53
C ILE A 362 18.24 13.35 -18.28
N LYS A 363 19.23 12.47 -18.05
CA LYS A 363 20.52 12.52 -18.76
C LYS A 363 20.35 12.43 -20.28
N VAL A 364 19.58 11.46 -20.77
CA VAL A 364 19.34 11.30 -22.22
C VAL A 364 18.66 12.55 -22.80
N VAL A 365 17.62 13.06 -22.13
CA VAL A 365 16.92 14.27 -22.57
C VAL A 365 17.83 15.49 -22.56
N THR A 366 18.66 15.67 -21.54
CA THR A 366 19.57 16.82 -21.43
C THR A 366 20.60 16.82 -22.56
N HIS A 367 21.18 15.66 -22.88
CA HIS A 367 22.27 15.56 -23.87
C HIS A 367 21.75 15.49 -25.32
N LEU A 368 20.51 15.05 -25.54
CA LEU A 368 19.95 14.75 -26.88
C LEU A 368 20.95 13.99 -27.80
N PRO A 369 21.35 12.76 -27.43
CA PRO A 369 22.28 11.93 -28.18
C PRO A 369 22.01 11.88 -29.69
N ASN A 370 23.05 12.05 -30.51
CA ASN A 370 22.95 11.89 -31.96
C ASN A 370 23.21 10.46 -32.41
N GLU A 371 24.03 9.70 -31.68
CA GLU A 371 24.35 8.32 -31.98
C GLU A 371 23.68 7.36 -30.98
N PRO A 372 23.30 6.13 -31.38
CA PRO A 372 22.73 5.13 -30.47
C PRO A 372 23.64 4.81 -29.28
N GLU A 373 24.96 4.77 -29.48
CA GLU A 373 25.95 4.43 -28.45
C GLU A 373 25.94 5.43 -27.29
N ASP A 374 25.63 6.71 -27.56
CA ASP A 374 25.52 7.76 -26.55
C ASP A 374 24.31 7.55 -25.62
N ILE A 375 23.23 6.96 -26.13
CA ILE A 375 22.09 6.55 -25.30
C ILE A 375 22.52 5.42 -24.36
N LEU A 376 23.30 4.46 -24.86
CA LEU A 376 23.82 3.35 -24.04
C LEU A 376 24.82 3.84 -22.99
N ARG A 377 25.67 4.82 -23.29
CA ARG A 377 26.55 5.45 -22.28
C ARG A 377 25.75 6.08 -21.15
N CYS A 378 24.58 6.66 -21.44
CA CYS A 378 23.67 7.17 -20.41
C CYS A 378 22.95 6.08 -19.63
N CYS A 379 22.79 4.87 -20.20
CA CYS A 379 21.83 3.86 -19.76
C CYS A 379 22.38 2.42 -19.72
N SER A 380 23.68 2.25 -19.47
CA SER A 380 24.44 1.03 -19.77
C SER A 380 23.90 -0.27 -19.14
N HIS A 381 23.14 -0.19 -18.05
CA HIS A 381 22.66 -1.35 -17.30
C HIS A 381 21.20 -1.77 -17.61
N SER A 382 20.45 -1.03 -18.44
CA SER A 382 19.06 -1.41 -18.75
C SER A 382 18.96 -2.27 -20.02
N ARG A 383 18.60 -3.55 -19.83
CA ARG A 383 18.34 -4.48 -20.94
C ARG A 383 17.18 -4.03 -21.83
N LEU A 384 16.15 -3.41 -21.25
CA LEU A 384 15.01 -2.91 -22.02
C LEU A 384 15.38 -1.70 -22.86
N VAL A 385 16.28 -0.83 -22.37
CA VAL A 385 16.84 0.25 -23.19
C VAL A 385 17.63 -0.32 -24.37
N GLN A 386 18.47 -1.34 -24.14
CA GLN A 386 19.23 -2.01 -25.21
C GLN A 386 18.29 -2.64 -26.25
N LYS A 387 17.24 -3.36 -25.82
CA LYS A 387 16.24 -3.98 -26.70
C LYS A 387 15.52 -2.98 -27.61
N HIS A 388 15.24 -1.78 -27.10
CA HIS A 388 14.49 -0.74 -27.83
C HIS A 388 15.37 0.39 -28.38
N LEU A 389 16.69 0.20 -28.44
CA LEU A 389 17.64 1.26 -28.79
C LEU A 389 17.34 1.96 -30.13
N PRO A 390 17.00 1.26 -31.23
CA PRO A 390 16.69 1.93 -32.50
C PRO A 390 15.49 2.88 -32.40
N HIS A 391 14.46 2.51 -31.65
CA HIS A 391 13.29 3.35 -31.44
C HIS A 391 13.63 4.59 -30.60
N LEU A 392 14.41 4.41 -29.53
CA LEU A 392 14.88 5.50 -28.66
C LEU A 392 15.73 6.51 -29.43
N HIS A 393 16.63 6.02 -30.29
CA HIS A 393 17.46 6.85 -31.16
C HIS A 393 16.62 7.69 -32.12
N ASN A 394 15.60 7.09 -32.76
CA ASN A 394 14.67 7.81 -33.63
C ASN A 394 13.91 8.93 -32.88
N ILE A 395 13.54 8.73 -31.62
CA ILE A 395 12.94 9.80 -30.79
C ILE A 395 13.92 10.99 -30.67
N MET A 396 15.21 10.72 -30.43
CA MET A 396 16.22 11.78 -30.31
C MET A 396 16.43 12.53 -31.64
N LEU A 397 16.47 11.82 -32.76
CA LEU A 397 16.60 12.44 -34.09
C LEU A 397 15.41 13.37 -34.39
N LYS A 398 14.18 12.92 -34.11
CA LYS A 398 12.97 13.76 -34.27
C LYS A 398 13.00 14.98 -33.35
N ALA A 399 13.44 14.82 -32.10
CA ALA A 399 13.56 15.92 -31.16
C ALA A 399 14.53 17.00 -31.67
N ARG A 400 15.68 16.59 -32.21
CA ARG A 400 16.72 17.49 -32.75
C ARG A 400 16.28 18.20 -34.02
N ALA A 401 15.41 17.58 -34.82
CA ALA A 401 14.86 18.18 -36.04
C ALA A 401 13.89 19.36 -35.75
N LEU A 402 13.41 19.51 -34.51
CA LEU A 402 12.56 20.65 -34.16
C LEU A 402 13.37 21.95 -34.14
N THR A 403 12.84 23.00 -34.75
CA THR A 403 13.45 24.34 -34.72
C THR A 403 13.52 24.85 -33.29
N THR A 404 14.71 25.24 -32.81
CA THR A 404 14.89 25.79 -31.45
C THR A 404 14.20 27.13 -31.32
N ILE A 405 13.11 27.18 -30.56
CA ILE A 405 12.49 28.45 -30.17
C ILE A 405 13.32 29.01 -29.00
N SER A 406 14.24 29.93 -29.31
CA SER A 406 14.90 30.73 -28.27
C SER A 406 13.82 31.49 -27.52
N THR A 407 13.66 31.25 -26.22
CA THR A 407 12.83 32.06 -25.33
C THR A 407 13.41 33.48 -25.28
N LYS A 408 13.10 34.31 -26.26
CA LYS A 408 13.27 35.77 -26.15
C LYS A 408 12.38 36.19 -24.99
N LYS A 409 12.97 36.83 -23.97
CA LYS A 409 12.22 37.57 -22.95
C LYS A 409 11.39 38.64 -23.68
N THR A 410 10.14 38.34 -23.99
CA THR A 410 9.19 39.34 -24.42
C THR A 410 8.73 40.08 -23.17
N THR A 411 9.36 41.22 -22.90
CA THR A 411 8.80 42.23 -22.01
C THR A 411 7.47 42.69 -22.61
N MET A 412 6.36 42.17 -22.09
CA MET A 412 5.04 42.75 -22.35
C MET A 412 4.99 44.13 -21.68
N LYS A 413 5.23 45.19 -22.46
CA LYS A 413 4.74 46.52 -22.11
C LYS A 413 3.23 46.52 -22.32
N ASN A 414 2.49 46.74 -21.24
CA ASN A 414 1.06 47.01 -21.23
C ASN A 414 0.69 48.07 -22.27
N ARG A 415 -0.21 47.72 -23.20
CA ARG A 415 -1.01 48.70 -23.94
C ARG A 415 -2.22 49.05 -23.07
N LYS A 416 -2.31 50.29 -22.63
CA LYS A 416 -3.57 50.93 -22.22
C LYS A 416 -3.71 52.25 -22.97
N GLY A 417 -4.88 52.43 -23.57
CA GLY A 417 -5.66 53.67 -23.58
C GLY A 417 -5.08 54.87 -24.31
N SER A 418 -5.62 55.11 -25.50
CA SER A 418 -5.62 56.38 -26.21
C SER A 418 -6.45 57.43 -25.45
N THR A 419 -5.89 58.63 -25.23
CA THR A 419 -6.57 59.94 -25.30
C THR A 419 -5.52 61.05 -25.40
N ALA A 420 -5.85 62.09 -26.17
CA ALA A 420 -5.05 63.25 -26.58
C ALA A 420 -4.47 64.08 -25.40
N THR A 421 -3.51 65.00 -25.49
CA THR A 421 -3.30 66.11 -26.44
C THR A 421 -1.96 66.82 -26.12
N VAL A 422 -1.34 67.44 -27.15
CA VAL A 422 -0.56 68.72 -27.17
C VAL A 422 0.93 68.77 -26.77
N SER A 423 1.66 69.44 -27.69
CA SER A 423 2.93 70.20 -27.67
C SER A 423 4.31 69.53 -27.72
N SER A 424 5.06 69.95 -28.76
CA SER A 424 6.51 69.79 -29.02
C SER A 424 7.30 70.99 -28.43
N PRO A 425 8.60 71.17 -28.72
CA PRO A 425 9.79 70.28 -28.66
C PRO A 425 10.88 70.90 -27.74
N ILE A 426 12.09 70.32 -27.60
CA ILE A 426 13.41 71.02 -27.57
C ILE A 426 14.59 70.06 -27.28
N THR A 427 15.62 70.24 -28.12
CA THR A 427 17.02 69.78 -28.32
C THR A 427 17.92 69.19 -27.19
N ARG A 428 18.65 68.10 -27.54
CA ARG A 428 20.13 67.78 -27.55
C ARG A 428 21.13 68.54 -26.59
N PRO A 429 22.42 68.08 -26.40
CA PRO A 429 23.06 66.75 -26.24
C PRO A 429 24.20 66.75 -25.13
N PRO A 430 25.40 66.09 -25.21
CA PRO A 430 25.86 65.03 -24.28
C PRO A 430 27.20 65.29 -23.51
N ALA A 431 27.54 64.42 -22.55
CA ALA A 431 28.91 64.21 -22.00
C ALA A 431 28.85 63.08 -20.95
N LYS A 432 29.84 62.23 -20.65
CA LYS A 432 31.23 61.99 -21.09
C LYS A 432 31.61 60.59 -20.55
N LYS A 433 32.48 59.89 -21.29
CA LYS A 433 33.20 58.67 -20.87
C LYS A 433 34.06 58.94 -19.63
N ARG A 434 34.22 57.94 -18.75
CA ARG A 434 35.52 57.59 -18.13
C ARG A 434 35.65 56.07 -17.97
N LYS A 435 36.76 55.57 -18.52
CA LYS A 435 37.38 54.24 -18.36
C LYS A 435 38.11 54.17 -17.02
N ILE A 436 38.57 52.94 -16.68
CA ILE A 436 39.77 52.52 -15.90
C ILE A 436 39.32 51.51 -14.83
N ASP A 437 39.93 50.35 -14.61
CA ASP A 437 40.85 49.45 -15.35
C ASP A 437 40.79 48.08 -14.62
N ASP A 438 41.30 47.05 -15.30
CA ASP A 438 41.55 45.68 -14.84
C ASP A 438 42.33 45.57 -13.53
N VAL A 439 42.02 44.55 -12.71
CA VAL A 439 43.04 43.75 -12.00
C VAL A 439 42.61 42.28 -11.95
N THR A 440 43.39 41.46 -12.63
CA THR A 440 43.46 39.99 -12.52
C THR A 440 44.02 39.54 -11.17
N SER A 441 43.47 38.49 -10.56
CA SER A 441 44.28 37.55 -9.78
C SER A 441 43.65 36.15 -9.71
N SER A 442 44.46 35.16 -10.08
CA SER A 442 44.21 33.74 -9.91
C SER A 442 44.47 33.32 -8.46
N VAL A 443 43.65 32.46 -7.88
CA VAL A 443 44.06 31.61 -6.75
C VAL A 443 43.55 30.18 -6.92
N LYS A 444 44.48 29.27 -6.63
CA LYS A 444 44.55 27.85 -6.92
C LYS A 444 43.61 26.98 -6.09
N GLU A 445 43.13 25.93 -6.76
CA GLU A 445 42.58 24.68 -6.23
C GLU A 445 43.50 24.01 -5.18
N LYS A 446 42.91 23.51 -4.10
CA LYS A 446 43.46 22.40 -3.30
C LYS A 446 42.40 21.29 -3.18
N ARG A 447 42.65 20.20 -3.90
CA ARG A 447 41.96 18.90 -3.84
C ARG A 447 42.35 18.18 -2.55
N LEU A 448 41.38 17.68 -1.80
CA LEU A 448 41.59 16.77 -0.68
C LEU A 448 41.33 15.33 -1.16
N VAL A 449 42.38 14.51 -1.12
CA VAL A 449 42.38 13.07 -1.38
C VAL A 449 41.96 12.35 -0.09
N HIS A 450 41.01 11.41 -0.16
CA HIS A 450 40.79 10.42 0.90
C HIS A 450 41.06 9.01 0.34
N LYS A 451 42.12 8.40 0.87
CA LYS A 451 42.49 6.99 0.65
C LYS A 451 41.57 6.11 1.49
N ASN A 452 40.93 5.13 0.86
CA ASN A 452 40.33 3.97 1.52
C ASN A 452 41.25 2.76 1.29
N SER A 453 41.69 2.13 2.37
CA SER A 453 42.33 0.81 2.35
C SER A 453 42.02 0.11 3.66
N ASN A 454 41.24 -0.98 3.59
CA ASN A 454 41.47 -2.23 4.31
C ASN A 454 40.34 -3.22 4.00
N VAL A 455 40.64 -4.11 3.05
CA VAL A 455 39.94 -5.37 2.79
C VAL A 455 40.68 -6.44 3.59
N LYS A 456 39.98 -7.19 4.45
CA LYS A 456 40.47 -8.47 4.98
C LYS A 456 39.67 -9.59 4.30
N LEU A 457 40.40 -10.35 3.50
CA LEU A 457 40.04 -11.67 2.99
C LEU A 457 39.99 -12.65 4.16
N ILE A 458 38.94 -13.45 4.24
CA ILE A 458 38.92 -14.70 5.01
C ILE A 458 38.59 -15.82 4.03
N ASP A 459 39.46 -16.81 4.10
CA ASP A 459 39.60 -18.01 3.29
C ASP A 459 38.45 -19.00 3.48
N LEU A 460 38.09 -19.71 2.42
CA LEU A 460 37.13 -20.80 2.39
C LEU A 460 37.85 -22.04 1.83
N SER A 461 38.10 -23.03 2.68
CA SER A 461 38.56 -24.36 2.26
C SER A 461 37.97 -25.46 3.14
N GLY A 462 37.40 -26.49 2.48
CA GLY A 462 37.14 -27.86 2.98
C GLY A 462 36.10 -28.00 4.11
N GLU A 463 35.24 -29.01 4.20
CA GLU A 463 35.26 -30.38 3.69
C GLU A 463 33.82 -30.92 3.61
N SER A 464 33.58 -31.79 2.63
CA SER A 464 32.42 -32.70 2.58
C SER A 464 32.63 -33.88 3.52
N LYS A 465 31.60 -34.29 4.26
CA LYS A 465 31.42 -35.69 4.69
C LYS A 465 29.95 -36.12 4.63
N HIS A 466 29.72 -37.17 3.85
CA HIS A 466 28.58 -38.08 3.91
C HIS A 466 28.42 -38.69 5.31
N VAL A 467 27.19 -38.82 5.80
CA VAL A 467 26.78 -39.91 6.72
C VAL A 467 25.32 -40.29 6.41
N GLU A 468 25.13 -41.57 6.09
CA GLU A 468 23.85 -42.27 5.93
C GLU A 468 23.15 -42.58 7.27
N GLU A 469 21.84 -42.78 7.14
CA GLU A 469 20.83 -43.41 7.99
C GLU A 469 21.22 -44.12 9.31
N ARG A 470 20.42 -43.88 10.36
CA ARG A 470 19.60 -44.94 11.02
C ARG A 470 18.61 -44.40 12.06
N SER A 471 17.34 -44.82 11.89
CA SER A 471 16.40 -45.28 12.92
C SER A 471 15.98 -44.35 14.08
N SER A 472 14.68 -44.03 14.12
CA SER A 472 13.88 -44.19 15.35
C SER A 472 12.38 -44.24 15.06
N SER A 473 11.92 -45.45 14.71
CA SER A 473 10.53 -45.89 14.80
C SER A 473 10.10 -45.99 16.27
N LYS A 474 9.39 -44.98 16.79
CA LYS A 474 8.72 -45.10 18.10
C LYS A 474 7.52 -44.17 18.35
N ARG A 475 6.86 -43.66 17.30
CA ARG A 475 5.66 -42.80 17.46
C ARG A 475 4.43 -43.21 16.67
N MET A 476 4.39 -44.45 16.19
CA MET A 476 3.32 -44.96 15.34
C MET A 476 2.62 -46.19 15.97
N LYS A 477 2.23 -46.09 17.24
CA LYS A 477 1.34 -47.07 17.88
C LYS A 477 0.24 -46.47 18.79
N MET A 478 0.14 -45.13 18.90
CA MET A 478 -0.88 -44.49 19.75
C MET A 478 -2.06 -43.85 18.98
N CYS A 479 -2.05 -43.86 17.65
CA CYS A 479 -3.14 -43.26 16.84
C CYS A 479 -4.21 -44.24 16.35
N LYS A 480 -4.11 -45.55 16.65
CA LYS A 480 -5.09 -46.54 16.16
C LYS A 480 -6.24 -46.85 17.13
N VAL A 481 -6.14 -46.45 18.40
CA VAL A 481 -7.17 -46.74 19.42
C VAL A 481 -8.23 -45.62 19.52
N VAL A 482 -7.92 -44.40 19.06
CA VAL A 482 -8.80 -43.23 19.20
C VAL A 482 -9.79 -43.09 18.02
N LEU A 483 -9.56 -43.77 16.89
CA LEU A 483 -10.37 -43.62 15.67
C LEU A 483 -11.57 -44.59 15.57
N THR A 484 -11.57 -45.69 16.31
CA THR A 484 -12.70 -46.65 16.37
C THR A 484 -13.78 -46.24 17.37
N ASP A 485 -13.47 -45.35 18.32
CA ASP A 485 -14.38 -44.96 19.40
C ASP A 485 -15.28 -43.75 19.02
N LEU A 486 -14.90 -43.01 17.97
CA LEU A 486 -15.70 -41.91 17.42
C LEU A 486 -16.75 -42.39 16.40
N THR A 487 -16.48 -43.49 15.69
CA THR A 487 -17.38 -44.01 14.65
C THR A 487 -18.63 -44.65 15.25
N HIS A 488 -18.52 -45.31 16.41
CA HIS A 488 -19.69 -45.89 17.11
C HIS A 488 -20.62 -44.85 17.77
N LYS A 489 -20.15 -43.62 18.03
CA LYS A 489 -20.97 -42.57 18.67
C LYS A 489 -21.78 -41.73 17.68
N ILE A 490 -21.43 -41.75 16.39
CA ILE A 490 -22.14 -41.00 15.35
C ILE A 490 -23.35 -41.80 14.84
N ASP A 491 -23.27 -43.12 14.74
CA ASP A 491 -24.38 -43.97 14.26
C ASP A 491 -25.56 -44.06 15.26
N ALA A 492 -25.30 -43.88 16.57
CA ALA A 492 -26.35 -43.90 17.59
C ALA A 492 -27.21 -42.61 17.62
N ALA A 493 -26.71 -41.49 17.10
CA ALA A 493 -27.40 -40.21 17.10
C ALA A 493 -28.35 -40.03 15.89
N VAL A 494 -28.11 -40.76 14.79
CA VAL A 494 -28.90 -40.68 13.55
C VAL A 494 -30.18 -41.53 13.61
N VAL A 495 -30.25 -42.53 14.50
CA VAL A 495 -31.40 -43.45 14.61
C VAL A 495 -32.53 -42.93 15.52
N ARG A 496 -32.32 -41.86 16.30
CA ARG A 496 -33.31 -41.37 17.29
C ARG A 496 -34.24 -40.23 16.82
N SER A 497 -34.20 -39.81 15.55
CA SER A 497 -35.08 -38.73 15.06
C SER A 497 -36.08 -39.14 13.96
N ARG A 498 -36.39 -40.44 13.83
CA ARG A 498 -37.42 -40.93 12.90
C ARG A 498 -38.38 -41.86 13.61
N ASN A 499 -39.46 -41.31 14.15
CA ASN A 499 -40.76 -41.97 14.30
C ASN A 499 -41.74 -40.96 14.94
N GLU A 500 -42.58 -40.30 14.12
CA GLU A 500 -44.02 -40.10 14.38
C GLU A 500 -44.74 -39.72 13.05
N PRO A 501 -46.01 -40.11 12.82
CA PRO A 501 -46.64 -40.10 11.49
C PRO A 501 -47.77 -39.06 11.30
N GLY A 502 -47.75 -38.33 10.17
CA GLY A 502 -48.89 -37.78 9.38
C GLY A 502 -49.87 -36.76 10.02
N PRO A 503 -50.78 -36.07 9.25
CA PRO A 503 -51.24 -36.39 7.89
C PRO A 503 -51.34 -35.22 6.84
N VAL A 504 -51.06 -35.60 5.58
CA VAL A 504 -51.81 -35.39 4.31
C VAL A 504 -52.44 -34.01 3.95
N ASN A 505 -51.97 -33.37 2.85
CA ASN A 505 -52.75 -33.23 1.60
C ASN A 505 -52.00 -32.58 0.39
N LYS A 506 -51.97 -33.35 -0.70
CA LYS A 506 -52.18 -33.06 -2.15
C LYS A 506 -51.36 -32.02 -2.94
N SER A 507 -50.82 -32.56 -4.05
CA SER A 507 -50.61 -32.00 -5.41
C SER A 507 -49.48 -30.96 -5.58
N ARG A 508 -48.62 -30.95 -6.62
CA ARG A 508 -48.71 -31.47 -8.01
C ARG A 508 -47.31 -31.45 -8.66
N LYS A 509 -47.03 -32.49 -9.46
CA LYS A 509 -46.20 -32.62 -10.68
C LYS A 509 -44.78 -32.02 -10.80
N VAL A 510 -43.90 -32.98 -11.10
CA VAL A 510 -42.55 -33.03 -11.68
C VAL A 510 -42.45 -32.35 -13.06
N GLU A 511 -41.30 -31.71 -13.34
CA GLU A 511 -40.56 -31.87 -14.61
C GLU A 511 -39.07 -31.53 -14.40
N LEU A 512 -38.22 -32.53 -14.61
CA LEU A 512 -36.76 -32.47 -14.68
C LEU A 512 -36.39 -32.41 -16.16
N ILE A 513 -35.59 -31.41 -16.57
CA ILE A 513 -34.97 -31.36 -17.88
C ILE A 513 -33.50 -31.74 -17.70
N ASP A 514 -33.15 -32.87 -18.32
CA ASP A 514 -31.81 -33.39 -18.52
C ASP A 514 -31.21 -32.73 -19.77
N LEU A 515 -29.95 -32.30 -19.70
CA LEU A 515 -29.18 -31.90 -20.88
C LEU A 515 -27.78 -32.51 -20.77
N THR A 516 -27.61 -33.54 -21.60
CA THR A 516 -26.36 -34.17 -22.04
C THR A 516 -25.33 -33.18 -22.54
#